data_AF-A0A2E7V699-F1
#
_entry.id   AF-A0A2E7V699-F1
#
_cell.length_a   1.000
_cell.length_b   1.000
_cell.length_c   1.000
_cell.angle_alpha   90.00
_cell.angle_beta   90.00
_cell.angle_gamma   90.00
#
_symmetry.space_group_name_H-M   'P 1'
#
loop_
_entity.id
_entity.type
_entity.pdbx_description
1 polymer ?
#
loop_
_entity_poly.entity_id
_entity_poly.type
_entity_poly.pdbx_seq_one_letter_code
_entity_poly.pdbx_strand_id
1 'polypeptide(L)'
;MLKRHEGVKTHAYEDHLGLTTIGVGRCLAEGSLGLSEEEIDFLLDNDVSRCRKELTSEYEWFDDLDIVRRDALIDLSFNIGQTRLRGFVKALGHMADGNYTEASKEFYDSKWATQVGDRALEICQMIESGEYQER
;
A
#
# COMPACT_ATOMS: atom_id res chain seq x y z
N MET A 1 -1.87 -2.05 -32.18
CA MET A 1 -0.85 -1.78 -33.21
C MET A 1 0.48 -1.38 -32.56
N LEU A 2 0.53 -0.30 -31.78
CA LEU A 2 1.74 0.11 -31.04
C LEU A 2 2.29 -0.96 -30.08
N LYS A 3 1.47 -1.54 -29.19
CA LYS A 3 1.88 -2.65 -28.29
C LYS A 3 2.50 -3.87 -29.02
N ARG A 4 2.15 -4.10 -30.29
CA ARG A 4 2.68 -5.21 -31.09
C ARG A 4 4.02 -4.85 -31.75
N HIS A 5 4.22 -3.58 -32.09
CA HIS A 5 5.44 -3.09 -32.75
C HIS A 5 6.53 -2.72 -31.74
N GLU A 6 6.15 -2.11 -30.62
CA GLU A 6 7.04 -1.74 -29.52
C GLU A 6 7.33 -2.91 -28.57
N GLY A 7 6.43 -3.90 -28.53
CA GLY A 7 6.40 -4.92 -27.48
C GLY A 7 5.88 -4.35 -26.15
N VAL A 8 5.47 -5.25 -25.25
CA VAL A 8 5.06 -4.91 -23.89
C VAL A 8 5.92 -5.70 -22.92
N LYS A 9 6.53 -5.01 -21.97
CA LYS A 9 7.28 -5.62 -20.86
C LYS A 9 6.58 -5.30 -19.55
N THR A 10 6.33 -6.33 -18.75
CA THR A 10 5.71 -6.21 -17.42
C THR A 10 6.70 -5.85 -16.33
N HIS A 11 8.00 -5.92 -16.63
CA HIS A 11 9.09 -5.57 -15.74
C HIS A 11 9.97 -4.54 -16.45
N ALA A 12 10.71 -3.75 -15.66
CA ALA A 12 11.71 -2.84 -16.19
C ALA A 12 12.74 -3.60 -17.04
N TYR A 13 13.18 -2.97 -18.12
CA TYR A 13 14.17 -3.50 -19.05
C TYR A 13 15.08 -2.37 -19.52
N GLU A 14 16.28 -2.72 -19.98
CA GLU A 14 17.18 -1.77 -20.66
C GLU A 14 16.78 -1.67 -22.14
N ASP A 15 16.66 -0.44 -22.64
CA ASP A 15 16.46 -0.20 -24.06
C ASP A 15 17.78 -0.33 -24.86
N HIS A 16 17.73 -0.01 -26.15
CA HIS A 16 18.89 -0.07 -27.05
C HIS A 16 20.01 0.94 -26.69
N LEU A 17 19.72 1.91 -25.82
CA LEU A 17 20.67 2.90 -25.29
C LEU A 17 21.17 2.53 -23.89
N GLY A 18 20.71 1.40 -23.32
CA GLY A 18 21.05 0.97 -21.96
C GLY A 18 20.27 1.73 -20.88
N LEU A 19 19.16 2.38 -21.22
CA LEU A 19 18.36 3.17 -20.29
C LEU A 19 17.17 2.37 -19.73
N THR A 20 16.91 2.51 -18.43
CA THR A 20 15.78 1.87 -17.75
C THR A 20 14.45 2.32 -18.35
N THR A 21 13.70 1.36 -18.87
CA THR A 21 12.44 1.56 -19.58
C THR A 21 11.39 0.58 -19.04
N ILE A 22 10.12 1.00 -18.97
CA ILE A 22 9.00 0.16 -18.52
C ILE A 22 7.88 0.08 -19.55
N GLY A 23 7.00 -0.92 -19.40
CA GLY A 23 5.76 -1.01 -20.16
C GLY A 23 5.98 -1.07 -21.66
N VAL A 24 5.70 0.05 -22.32
CA VAL A 24 5.80 0.22 -23.78
C VAL A 24 6.67 1.44 -24.06
N GLY A 25 7.99 1.26 -24.09
CA GLY A 25 8.94 2.33 -24.47
C GLY A 25 9.00 3.53 -23.52
N ARG A 26 8.50 3.41 -22.29
CA ARG A 26 8.49 4.49 -21.28
C ARG A 26 9.83 4.57 -20.57
N CYS A 27 10.74 5.41 -21.08
CA CYS A 27 12.05 5.63 -20.47
C CYS A 27 11.89 6.42 -19.15
N LEU A 28 12.63 5.99 -18.12
CA LEU A 28 12.61 6.56 -16.77
C LEU A 28 13.90 7.31 -16.41
N ALA A 29 14.86 7.40 -17.34
CA ALA A 29 16.11 8.12 -17.10
C ALA A 29 15.86 9.61 -16.88
N GLU A 30 16.71 10.25 -16.08
CA GLU A 30 16.67 11.70 -15.87
C GLU A 30 16.82 12.44 -17.20
N GLY A 31 15.96 13.45 -17.44
CA GLY A 31 15.89 14.17 -18.71
C GLY A 31 15.10 13.47 -19.82
N SER A 32 14.57 12.26 -19.59
CA SER A 32 13.57 11.62 -20.46
C SER A 32 12.15 12.04 -20.05
N LEU A 33 11.14 11.47 -20.71
CA LEU A 33 9.74 11.80 -20.42
C LEU A 33 9.32 11.40 -19.00
N GLY A 34 9.92 10.36 -18.42
CA GLY A 34 9.54 9.83 -17.11
C GLY A 34 8.06 9.45 -17.05
N LEU A 35 7.52 9.34 -15.85
CA LEU A 35 6.07 9.23 -15.63
C LEU A 35 5.47 10.61 -15.42
N SER A 36 4.32 10.83 -16.03
CA SER A 36 3.44 11.97 -15.69
C SER A 36 2.75 11.75 -14.34
N GLU A 37 2.25 12.81 -13.73
CA GLU A 37 1.45 12.74 -12.49
C GLU A 37 0.24 11.80 -12.67
N GLU A 38 -0.49 11.92 -13.78
CA GLU A 38 -1.62 11.04 -14.10
C GLU A 38 -1.23 9.55 -14.17
N GLU A 39 -0.02 9.24 -14.68
CA GLU A 39 0.48 7.87 -14.73
C GLU A 39 0.89 7.37 -13.33
N ILE A 40 1.44 8.23 -12.48
CA ILE A 40 1.80 7.91 -11.09
C ILE A 40 0.53 7.62 -10.28
N ASP A 41 -0.46 8.50 -10.38
CA ASP A 41 -1.75 8.35 -9.68
C ASP A 41 -2.48 7.09 -10.14
N PHE A 42 -2.48 6.81 -11.45
CA PHE A 42 -3.08 5.59 -11.98
C PHE A 42 -2.41 4.32 -11.42
N LEU A 43 -1.08 4.30 -11.28
CA LEU A 43 -0.37 3.17 -10.68
C LEU A 43 -0.73 3.03 -9.19
N LEU A 44 -0.74 4.14 -8.45
CA LEU A 44 -1.08 4.17 -7.04
C LEU A 44 -2.52 3.68 -6.80
N ASP A 45 -3.49 4.18 -7.55
CA ASP A 45 -4.91 3.78 -7.47
C ASP A 45 -5.09 2.28 -7.70
N ASN A 46 -4.35 1.72 -8.65
CA ASN A 46 -4.39 0.28 -8.91
C ASN A 46 -3.85 -0.52 -7.72
N ASP A 47 -2.75 -0.08 -7.11
CA ASP A 47 -2.16 -0.75 -5.95
C ASP A 47 -3.05 -0.64 -4.70
N VAL A 48 -3.62 0.55 -4.44
CA VAL A 48 -4.60 0.76 -3.36
C VAL A 48 -5.84 -0.10 -3.57
N SER A 49 -6.37 -0.15 -4.80
CA SER A 49 -7.50 -1.02 -5.16
C SER A 49 -7.19 -2.50 -4.93
N ARG A 50 -5.96 -2.94 -5.23
CA ARG A 50 -5.51 -4.31 -4.94
C ARG A 50 -5.50 -4.57 -3.43
N CYS A 51 -4.86 -3.71 -2.64
CA CYS A 51 -4.82 -3.86 -1.18
C CYS A 51 -6.22 -3.90 -0.58
N ARG A 52 -7.14 -3.01 -1.01
CA ARG A 52 -8.54 -3.01 -0.56
C ARG A 52 -9.24 -4.33 -0.87
N LYS A 53 -9.08 -4.86 -2.10
CA LYS A 53 -9.68 -6.15 -2.49
C LYS A 53 -9.13 -7.31 -1.67
N GLU A 54 -7.83 -7.34 -1.44
CA GLU A 54 -7.18 -8.36 -0.61
C GLU A 54 -7.73 -8.32 0.82
N LEU A 55 -7.80 -7.14 1.44
CA LEU A 55 -8.35 -6.93 2.78
C LEU A 55 -9.83 -7.34 2.88
N THR A 56 -10.69 -6.85 1.97
CA THR A 56 -12.11 -7.23 1.91
C THR A 56 -12.28 -8.75 1.76
N SER A 57 -11.44 -9.40 0.95
CA SER A 57 -11.55 -10.85 0.72
C SER A 57 -11.09 -11.69 1.92
N GLU A 58 -10.19 -11.16 2.74
CA GLU A 58 -9.52 -11.91 3.79
C GLU A 58 -10.15 -11.67 5.17
N TYR A 59 -10.74 -10.50 5.40
CA TYR A 59 -11.30 -10.08 6.67
C TYR A 59 -12.74 -9.63 6.49
N GLU A 60 -13.71 -10.50 6.86
CA GLU A 60 -15.14 -10.24 6.68
C GLU A 60 -15.62 -8.93 7.36
N TRP A 61 -14.97 -8.54 8.46
CA TRP A 61 -15.26 -7.33 9.23
C TRP A 61 -14.65 -6.04 8.65
N PHE A 62 -13.79 -6.14 7.63
CA PHE A 62 -13.04 -4.98 7.13
C PHE A 62 -13.94 -3.88 6.56
N ASP A 63 -15.00 -4.25 5.84
CA ASP A 63 -15.90 -3.27 5.22
C ASP A 63 -16.81 -2.56 6.24
N ASP A 64 -16.95 -3.11 7.46
CA ASP A 64 -17.75 -2.55 8.56
C ASP A 64 -17.00 -1.49 9.39
N LEU A 65 -15.68 -1.42 9.23
CA LEU A 65 -14.86 -0.39 9.88
C LEU A 65 -15.26 1.01 9.38
N ASP A 66 -15.03 2.02 10.23
CA ASP A 66 -15.09 3.41 9.78
C ASP A 66 -14.03 3.70 8.70
N ILE A 67 -14.19 4.82 8.00
CA ILE A 67 -13.33 5.18 6.87
C ILE A 67 -11.86 5.32 7.28
N VAL A 68 -11.57 5.89 8.45
CA VAL A 68 -10.20 6.16 8.88
C VAL A 68 -9.47 4.85 9.22
N ARG A 69 -10.13 3.93 9.93
CA ARG A 69 -9.54 2.62 10.26
C ARG A 69 -9.34 1.74 9.01
N ARG A 70 -10.21 1.85 8.00
CA ARG A 70 -9.99 1.19 6.70
C ARG A 70 -8.77 1.74 6.00
N ASP A 71 -8.65 3.06 5.93
CA ASP A 71 -7.51 3.70 5.29
C ASP A 71 -6.20 3.34 6.00
N ALA A 72 -6.20 3.29 7.34
CA ALA A 72 -5.05 2.85 8.11
C ALA A 72 -4.61 1.41 7.78
N LEU A 73 -5.56 0.47 7.66
CA LEU A 73 -5.25 -0.91 7.26
C LEU A 73 -4.82 -1.04 5.79
N ILE A 74 -5.38 -0.23 4.89
CA ILE A 74 -4.95 -0.17 3.49
C ILE A 74 -3.51 0.34 3.40
N ASP A 75 -3.18 1.42 4.11
CA ASP A 75 -1.82 1.98 4.15
C ASP A 75 -0.81 0.95 4.70
N LEU A 76 -1.16 0.32 5.83
CA LEU A 76 -0.39 -0.76 6.43
C LEU A 76 -0.16 -1.89 5.43
N SER A 77 -1.22 -2.40 4.78
CA SER A 77 -1.15 -3.49 3.79
C SER A 77 -0.29 -3.09 2.59
N PHE A 78 -0.40 -1.86 2.10
CA PHE A 78 0.44 -1.32 1.03
C PHE A 78 1.92 -1.30 1.44
N ASN A 79 2.22 -0.94 2.68
CA ASN A 79 3.60 -0.81 3.15
C ASN A 79 4.32 -2.16 3.34
N ILE A 80 3.64 -3.17 3.91
CA ILE A 80 4.29 -4.46 4.26
C ILE A 80 3.87 -5.64 3.38
N GLY A 81 2.79 -5.49 2.62
CA GLY A 81 2.15 -6.55 1.84
C GLY A 81 1.32 -7.51 2.70
N GLN A 82 0.30 -8.09 2.07
CA GLN A 82 -0.68 -8.97 2.74
C GLN A 82 -0.06 -10.17 3.46
N THR A 83 1.01 -10.74 2.91
CA THR A 83 1.70 -11.91 3.52
C THR A 83 2.29 -11.57 4.88
N ARG A 84 2.86 -10.37 5.05
CA ARG A 84 3.39 -9.94 6.35
C ARG A 84 2.27 -9.50 7.28
N LEU A 85 1.23 -8.86 6.74
CA LEU A 85 0.06 -8.45 7.51
C LEU A 85 -0.60 -9.63 8.24
N ARG A 86 -0.70 -10.80 7.61
CA ARG A 86 -1.19 -12.05 8.25
C ARG A 86 -0.48 -12.44 9.54
N GLY A 87 0.77 -11.98 9.73
CA GLY A 87 1.53 -12.23 10.95
C GLY A 87 1.02 -11.47 12.18
N PHE A 88 0.24 -10.40 11.98
CA PHE A 88 -0.32 -9.58 13.06
C PHE A 88 -1.60 -10.19 13.65
N VAL A 89 -1.55 -11.49 13.96
CA VAL A 89 -2.73 -12.28 14.35
C VAL A 89 -3.49 -11.66 15.52
N LYS A 90 -2.77 -11.19 16.55
CA LYS A 90 -3.39 -10.56 17.74
C LYS A 90 -4.02 -9.21 17.40
N ALA A 91 -3.27 -8.34 16.72
CA ALA A 91 -3.76 -7.01 16.36
C ALA A 91 -5.00 -7.09 15.46
N LEU A 92 -4.98 -7.98 14.47
CA LEU A 92 -6.14 -8.24 13.58
C LEU A 92 -7.33 -8.86 14.34
N GLY A 93 -7.08 -9.72 15.33
CA GLY A 93 -8.13 -10.20 16.23
C GLY A 93 -8.78 -9.07 17.03
N HIS A 94 -7.98 -8.17 17.60
CA HIS A 94 -8.50 -6.99 18.28
C HIS A 94 -9.27 -6.04 17.35
N MET A 95 -8.84 -5.88 16.10
CA MET A 95 -9.60 -5.12 15.09
C MET A 95 -10.97 -5.74 14.83
N ALA A 96 -11.03 -7.06 14.65
CA ALA A 96 -12.28 -7.80 14.42
C ALA A 96 -13.28 -7.65 15.59
N ASP A 97 -12.76 -7.63 16.81
CA ASP A 97 -13.57 -7.48 18.03
C ASP A 97 -13.93 -6.02 18.35
N GLY A 98 -13.48 -5.04 17.54
CA GLY A 98 -13.67 -3.62 17.81
C GLY A 98 -12.80 -3.06 18.94
N ASN A 99 -11.79 -3.82 19.40
CA ASN A 99 -10.86 -3.46 20.47
C ASN A 99 -9.68 -2.63 19.93
N TYR A 100 -9.98 -1.49 19.31
CA TYR A 100 -9.01 -0.72 18.52
C TYR A 100 -7.80 -0.19 19.31
N THR A 101 -7.97 0.14 20.59
CA THR A 101 -6.85 0.54 21.46
C THR A 101 -5.82 -0.59 21.62
N GLU A 102 -6.27 -1.83 21.81
CA GLU A 102 -5.36 -2.97 21.94
C GLU A 102 -4.78 -3.37 20.57
N ALA A 103 -5.56 -3.25 19.49
CA ALA A 103 -5.05 -3.42 18.13
C ALA A 103 -3.89 -2.47 17.83
N SER A 104 -4.06 -1.18 18.14
CA SER A 104 -3.04 -0.14 17.95
C SER A 104 -1.74 -0.49 18.69
N LYS A 105 -1.84 -0.88 19.97
CA LYS A 105 -0.66 -1.28 20.77
C LYS A 105 0.06 -2.49 20.17
N GLU A 106 -0.67 -3.51 19.76
CA GLU A 106 -0.09 -4.73 19.16
C GLU A 106 0.52 -4.46 17.77
N PHE A 107 -0.06 -3.55 16.96
CA PHE A 107 0.59 -3.11 15.72
C PHE A 107 1.87 -2.32 15.99
N TYR A 108 1.85 -1.44 16.97
CA TYR A 108 2.98 -0.58 17.31
C TYR A 108 4.12 -1.35 18.00
N ASP A 109 3.82 -2.39 18.77
CA ASP A 109 4.81 -3.31 19.35
C ASP A 109 5.28 -4.34 18.32
N SER A 110 5.83 -3.86 17.20
CA SER A 110 6.31 -4.71 16.13
C SER A 110 7.59 -4.20 15.49
N LYS A 111 8.33 -5.12 14.87
CA LYS A 111 9.52 -4.79 14.08
C LYS A 111 9.19 -3.83 12.94
N TRP A 112 7.99 -3.96 12.37
CA TRP A 112 7.51 -3.06 11.33
C TRP A 112 7.50 -1.61 11.83
N ALA A 113 6.93 -1.36 13.02
CA ALA A 113 6.87 -0.02 13.58
C ALA A 113 8.26 0.58 13.80
N THR A 114 9.22 -0.23 14.28
CA THR A 114 10.62 0.22 14.42
C THR A 114 11.27 0.58 13.07
N GLN A 115 10.88 -0.08 11.97
CA GLN A 115 11.48 0.12 10.66
C GLN A 115 10.96 1.37 9.94
N VAL A 116 9.68 1.71 10.10
CA VAL A 116 9.06 2.82 9.36
C VAL A 116 8.81 4.06 10.22
N GLY A 117 9.02 3.98 11.53
CA GLY A 117 9.03 5.13 12.44
C GLY A 117 7.69 5.86 12.46
N ASP A 118 7.72 7.16 12.15
CA ASP A 118 6.56 8.06 12.24
C ASP A 118 5.34 7.57 11.46
N ARG A 119 5.53 6.89 10.33
CA ARG A 119 4.42 6.29 9.57
C ARG A 119 3.65 5.27 10.40
N ALA A 120 4.34 4.44 11.18
CA ALA A 120 3.68 3.46 12.02
C ALA A 120 2.94 4.11 13.19
N LEU A 121 3.52 5.16 13.77
CA LEU A 121 2.87 5.92 14.84
C LEU A 121 1.54 6.50 14.35
N GLU A 122 1.54 7.18 13.21
CA GLU A 122 0.35 7.80 12.62
C GLU A 122 -0.74 6.76 12.31
N ILE A 123 -0.38 5.63 11.67
CA ILE A 123 -1.32 4.53 11.40
C ILE A 123 -1.92 3.97 12.69
N CYS A 124 -1.11 3.77 13.73
CA CYS A 124 -1.59 3.25 15.00
C CYS A 124 -2.53 4.25 15.70
N GLN A 125 -2.24 5.55 15.63
CA GLN A 125 -3.12 6.60 16.13
C GLN A 125 -4.45 6.66 15.37
N MET A 126 -4.42 6.52 14.04
CA MET A 126 -5.64 6.40 13.21
C MET A 126 -6.45 5.16 13.60
N ILE A 127 -5.81 4.02 13.83
CA ILE A 127 -6.47 2.80 14.29
C ILE A 127 -7.12 3.03 15.64
N GLU A 128 -6.41 3.60 16.61
CA GLU A 128 -6.93 3.82 17.95
C GLU A 128 -8.10 4.81 17.96
N SER A 129 -7.92 5.98 17.37
CA SER A 129 -8.88 7.09 17.43
C SER A 129 -10.04 6.96 16.43
N GLY A 130 -9.78 6.45 15.22
CA GLY A 130 -10.69 6.57 14.08
C GLY A 130 -10.72 8.00 13.51
N GLU A 131 -9.67 8.80 13.74
CA GLU A 131 -9.53 10.16 13.24
C GLU A 131 -8.19 10.32 12.49
N TYR A 132 -8.19 11.16 11.45
CA TYR A 132 -6.94 11.54 10.77
C TYR A 132 -6.13 12.45 11.70
N GLN A 133 -4.82 12.23 11.75
CA GLN A 133 -3.94 13.00 12.61
C GLN A 133 -3.63 14.34 11.94
N GLU A 134 -3.92 15.44 12.64
CA GLU A 134 -3.47 16.77 12.22
C GLU A 134 -1.97 16.87 12.47
N ARG A 135 -1.19 17.17 11.42
CA ARG A 135 0.24 17.47 11.50
C ARG A 135 0.49 18.97 11.65
#